data_AF-A0A3R9RIU5-F1
#
_entry.id   AF-A0A3R9RIU5-F1
#
_cell.length_a   1.000
_cell.length_b   1.000
_cell.length_c   1.000
_cell.angle_alpha   90.00
_cell.angle_beta   90.00
_cell.angle_gamma   90.00
#
_symmetry.space_group_name_H-M   'P 1'
#
loop_
_entity.id
_entity.type
_entity.pdbx_description
1 polymer ?
#
loop_
_entity_poly.entity_id
_entity_poly.type
_entity_poly.pdbx_seq_one_letter_code
_entity_poly.pdbx_strand_id
1 'polypeptide(L)'
;MMGFKLKIASPKGYEPKPEFLAEFGHCVELFDNAEDAAVNADLIVTDVWASMGQEEEQKLREKAFANFQVNEKLMGLAHPDCLFMHCLPA
;
A
#
# COMPACT_ATOMS: atom_id res chain seq x y z
N MET A 1 -17.63 7.27 -10.82
CA MET A 1 -16.26 6.89 -10.45
C MET A 1 -15.63 8.07 -9.72
N MET A 2 -14.95 7.85 -8.60
CA MET A 2 -14.31 8.93 -7.84
C MET A 2 -13.02 9.31 -8.59
N GLY A 3 -12.87 10.59 -8.98
CA GLY A 3 -11.83 11.06 -9.90
C GLY A 3 -10.43 11.17 -9.28
N PHE A 4 -9.94 10.10 -8.65
CA PHE A 4 -8.61 10.03 -8.03
C PHE A 4 -7.66 9.13 -8.83
N LYS A 5 -6.36 9.26 -8.55
CA LYS A 5 -5.32 8.33 -8.99
C LYS A 5 -4.98 7.39 -7.83
N LEU A 6 -4.89 6.09 -8.11
CA LEU A 6 -4.54 5.09 -7.14
C LEU A 6 -3.09 4.65 -7.36
N LYS A 7 -2.25 4.83 -6.36
CA LYS A 7 -0.91 4.24 -6.33
C LYS A 7 -0.93 3.03 -5.41
N ILE A 8 -0.50 1.87 -5.91
CA ILE A 8 -0.45 0.63 -5.12
C ILE A 8 1.01 0.20 -5.00
N ALA A 9 1.50 0.14 -3.77
CA ALA A 9 2.81 -0.41 -3.46
C ALA A 9 2.64 -1.82 -2.88
N SER A 10 3.29 -2.81 -3.47
CA SER A 10 3.31 -4.17 -2.93
C SER A 10 4.66 -4.85 -3.18
N PRO A 11 5.12 -5.72 -2.26
CA PRO A 11 6.28 -6.57 -2.53
C PRO A 11 6.02 -7.47 -3.73
N LYS A 12 7.10 -7.92 -4.38
CA LYS A 12 7.01 -8.86 -5.49
C LYS A 12 6.28 -10.14 -5.08
N GLY A 13 5.31 -10.57 -5.88
CA GLY A 13 4.46 -11.74 -5.61
C GLY A 13 3.22 -11.44 -4.76
N TYR A 14 3.02 -10.19 -4.33
CA TYR A 14 1.84 -9.72 -3.60
C TYR A 14 1.06 -8.66 -4.40
N GLU A 15 1.28 -8.58 -5.70
CA GLU A 15 0.62 -7.61 -6.58
C GLU A 15 -0.90 -7.88 -6.66
N PRO A 16 -1.72 -6.84 -6.86
CA PRO A 16 -3.13 -7.03 -7.15
C PRO A 16 -3.32 -7.92 -8.39
N LYS A 17 -4.33 -8.78 -8.35
CA LYS A 17 -4.63 -9.64 -9.50
C LYS A 17 -4.96 -8.80 -10.74
N PRO A 18 -4.42 -9.12 -11.93
CA PRO A 18 -4.65 -8.34 -13.15
C PRO A 18 -6.12 -8.15 -13.50
N GLU A 19 -7.00 -9.11 -13.17
CA GLU A 19 -8.44 -9.01 -13.41
C GLU A 19 -9.09 -7.80 -12.72
N PHE A 20 -8.57 -7.37 -11.56
CA PHE A 20 -9.07 -6.20 -10.84
C PHE A 20 -8.52 -4.88 -11.37
N LEU A 21 -7.43 -4.91 -12.15
CA LEU A 21 -6.78 -3.72 -12.70
C LEU A 21 -7.22 -3.41 -14.13
N ALA A 22 -7.74 -4.40 -14.86
CA ALA A 22 -8.02 -4.31 -16.29
C ALA A 22 -8.91 -3.10 -16.67
N GLU A 23 -9.90 -2.77 -15.84
CA GLU A 23 -10.80 -1.63 -16.07
C GLU A 23 -10.22 -0.28 -15.59
N PHE A 24 -9.25 -0.31 -14.67
CA PHE A 24 -8.74 0.86 -13.95
C PHE A 24 -7.33 1.27 -14.36
N GLY A 25 -6.73 0.64 -15.37
CA GLY A 25 -5.37 0.96 -15.83
C GLY A 25 -5.13 2.41 -16.25
N HIS A 26 -6.19 3.20 -16.45
CA HIS A 26 -6.12 4.63 -16.73
C HIS A 26 -5.85 5.51 -15.49
N CYS A 27 -6.05 4.98 -14.29
CA CYS A 27 -5.90 5.70 -13.03
C CYS A 27 -5.13 4.94 -11.94
N VAL A 28 -4.67 3.72 -12.21
CA VAL A 28 -3.88 2.91 -11.27
C VAL A 28 -2.41 2.84 -11.72
N GLU A 29 -1.50 3.10 -10.78
CA GLU A 29 -0.06 2.95 -10.95
C GLU A 29 0.46 1.95 -9.90
N LEU A 30 1.31 1.00 -10.33
CA LEU A 30 1.89 -0.02 -9.45
C LEU A 30 3.34 0.31 -9.14
N PHE A 31 3.74 0.10 -7.90
CA PHE A 31 5.09 0.36 -7.38
C PHE A 31 5.61 -0.86 -6.63
N ASP A 32 6.92 -1.09 -6.72
CA ASP A 32 7.61 -2.19 -6.02
C ASP A 32 8.16 -1.78 -4.65
N ASN A 33 8.00 -0.51 -4.27
CA ASN A 33 8.39 0.04 -2.98
C ASN A 33 7.38 1.11 -2.52
N ALA A 34 7.28 1.29 -1.21
CA ALA A 34 6.32 2.22 -0.62
C ALA A 34 6.72 3.69 -0.84
N GLU A 35 8.03 3.98 -0.89
CA GLU A 35 8.55 5.35 -0.98
C GLU A 35 8.09 6.05 -2.26
N ASP A 36 8.22 5.38 -3.41
CA ASP A 36 7.80 5.93 -4.71
C ASP A 36 6.28 6.12 -4.80
N ALA A 37 5.50 5.22 -4.18
CA ALA A 37 4.05 5.35 -4.13
C ALA A 37 3.60 6.51 -3.23
N ALA A 38 4.34 6.79 -2.14
CA ALA A 38 4.03 7.84 -1.19
C ALA A 38 4.28 9.26 -1.75
N VAL A 39 5.17 9.40 -2.74
CA VAL A 39 5.51 10.71 -3.32
C VAL A 39 4.27 11.45 -3.79
N ASN A 40 4.05 12.66 -3.26
CA ASN A 40 2.91 13.52 -3.57
C ASN A 40 1.54 12.87 -3.34
N ALA A 41 1.42 11.95 -2.39
CA ALA A 41 0.12 11.39 -2.00
C ALA A 41 -0.68 12.40 -1.16
N ASP A 42 -1.99 12.47 -1.38
CA ASP A 42 -2.94 13.21 -0.53
C ASP A 42 -3.51 12.34 0.62
N LEU A 43 -3.47 11.03 0.45
CA LEU A 43 -3.97 10.04 1.40
C LEU A 43 -3.14 8.75 1.29
N ILE A 44 -2.61 8.28 2.42
CA ILE A 44 -1.95 6.99 2.55
C ILE A 44 -2.86 6.05 3.35
N VAL A 45 -3.13 4.87 2.79
CA VAL A 45 -3.95 3.82 3.40
C VAL A 45 -3.12 2.55 3.53
N THR A 46 -3.17 1.89 4.69
CA THR A 46 -2.58 0.56 4.89
C THR A 46 -3.52 -0.33 5.72
N ASP A 47 -3.26 -1.63 5.69
CA ASP A 47 -3.94 -2.67 6.45
C ASP A 47 -2.91 -3.64 7.05
N VAL A 48 -3.36 -4.51 7.96
CA VAL A 48 -2.56 -5.62 8.51
C VAL A 48 -2.12 -6.55 7.39
N TRP A 49 -0.88 -7.01 7.49
CA TRP A 49 -0.29 -7.85 6.46
C TRP A 49 -0.66 -9.31 6.62
N ALA A 50 -1.06 -9.75 7.81
CA ALA A 50 -1.49 -11.12 8.08
C ALA A 50 -2.80 -11.13 8.89
N SER A 51 -3.75 -11.96 8.45
CA SER A 51 -4.99 -12.21 9.18
C SER A 51 -4.75 -13.15 10.36
N MET A 52 -5.57 -13.05 11.41
CA MET A 52 -5.54 -13.97 12.54
C MET A 52 -5.71 -15.43 12.07
N GLY A 53 -4.81 -16.33 12.51
CA GLY A 53 -4.88 -17.77 12.27
C GLY A 53 -3.88 -18.34 11.24
N GLN A 54 -2.95 -17.54 10.72
CA GLN A 54 -1.96 -17.96 9.71
C GLN A 54 -0.52 -17.62 10.14
N GLU A 55 -0.06 -18.16 11.26
CA GLU A 55 1.22 -17.80 11.91
C GLU A 55 2.48 -17.99 11.04
N GLU A 56 2.53 -19.04 10.21
CA GLU A 56 3.66 -19.26 9.30
C GLU A 56 3.64 -18.30 8.11
N GLU A 57 2.45 -17.95 7.61
CA GLU A 57 2.28 -16.93 6.58
C GLU A 57 2.62 -15.53 7.12
N GLN A 58 2.29 -15.28 8.38
CA GLN A 58 2.58 -14.04 9.07
C GLN A 58 4.09 -13.72 9.06
N LYS A 59 4.96 -14.66 9.44
CA LYS A 59 6.41 -14.43 9.44
C LYS A 59 6.98 -14.15 8.04
N LEU A 60 6.42 -14.79 7.01
CA LEU A 60 6.84 -14.57 5.62
C LEU A 60 6.44 -13.18 5.15
N ARG A 61 5.20 -12.78 5.46
CA ARG A 61 4.66 -11.46 5.11
C ARG A 61 5.33 -10.34 5.90
N GLU A 62 5.58 -10.51 7.20
CA GLU A 62 6.33 -9.54 8.00
C GLU A 62 7.70 -9.22 7.37
N LYS A 63 8.41 -10.24 6.86
CA LYS A 63 9.67 -10.05 6.15
C LYS A 63 9.50 -9.39 4.79
N ALA A 64 8.51 -9.82 4.01
CA ALA A 64 8.26 -9.26 2.67
C ALA A 64 7.82 -7.79 2.73
N PHE A 65 7.02 -7.43 3.73
CA PHE A 65 6.43 -6.11 3.92
C PHE A 65 7.20 -5.21 4.88
N ALA A 66 8.33 -5.64 5.45
CA ALA A 66 9.13 -4.83 6.37
C ALA A 66 9.44 -3.42 5.84
N ASN A 67 9.71 -3.30 4.53
CA ASN A 67 10.00 -2.03 3.86
C ASN A 67 8.75 -1.23 3.42
N PHE A 68 7.55 -1.73 3.73
CA PHE A 68 6.26 -1.11 3.42
C PHE A 68 5.57 -0.53 4.67
N GLN A 69 6.26 -0.52 5.82
CA GLN A 69 5.74 0.12 7.02
C GLN A 69 5.50 1.61 6.78
N VAL A 70 4.29 2.07 7.07
CA VAL A 70 4.00 3.51 7.12
C VAL A 70 4.59 4.09 8.40
N ASN A 71 5.52 5.03 8.23
CA ASN A 71 6.22 5.72 9.30
C ASN A 71 6.43 7.20 8.94
N GLU A 72 6.99 7.99 9.85
CA GLU A 72 7.21 9.43 9.64
C GLU A 72 8.06 9.73 8.40
N LYS A 73 9.08 8.91 8.11
CA LYS A 73 9.91 9.07 6.91
C LYS A 73 9.07 8.91 5.65
N LEU A 74 8.21 7.88 5.59
CA LEU A 74 7.33 7.62 4.46
C LEU A 74 6.29 8.74 4.29
N MET A 75 5.65 9.16 5.39
CA MET A 75 4.68 10.26 5.37
C MET A 75 5.34 11.58 4.94
N GLY A 76 6.62 11.79 5.25
CA GLY A 76 7.38 12.97 4.81
C GLY A 76 7.62 13.05 3.30
N LEU A 77 7.37 11.98 2.53
CA LEU A 77 7.42 11.98 1.06
C LEU A 77 6.09 12.43 0.43
N ALA A 78 5.00 12.37 1.19
CA ALA A 78 3.67 12.76 0.76
C ALA A 78 3.47 14.28 0.81
N HIS A 79 2.28 14.77 0.44
CA HIS A 79 1.95 16.17 0.63
C HIS A 79 1.91 16.55 2.13
N PRO A 80 2.24 17.81 2.51
CA PRO A 80 2.24 18.23 3.91
C PRO A 80 0.91 18.01 4.64
N ASP A 81 -0.21 18.05 3.91
CA ASP A 81 -1.56 17.85 4.43
C ASP A 81 -2.08 16.41 4.19
N CYS A 82 -1.19 15.46 3.87
CA CYS A 82 -1.56 14.07 3.58
C CYS A 82 -2.24 13.43 4.78
N LEU A 83 -3.39 12.79 4.53
CA LEU A 83 -4.10 12.02 5.54
C LEU A 83 -3.51 10.61 5.65
N PHE A 84 -3.65 10.01 6.84
CA PHE A 84 -3.34 8.60 7.08
C PHE A 84 -4.61 7.86 7.49
N MET A 85 -4.87 6.69 6.88
CA MET A 85 -6.00 5.83 7.21
C MET A 85 -5.56 4.36 7.39
N HIS A 86 -6.20 3.69 8.33
CA HIS A 86 -6.08 2.27 8.58
C HIS A 86 -7.47 1.69 8.85
N CYS A 87 -7.82 0.54 8.26
CA CYS A 87 -9.15 -0.06 8.39
C CYS A 87 -9.45 -0.64 9.78
N LEU A 88 -8.39 -1.00 10.52
CA LEU A 88 -8.39 -1.53 11.89
C LEU A 88 -8.88 -2.99 12.00
N PRO A 89 -8.40 -3.76 13.01
CA PRO A 89 -7.33 -3.40 13.96
C PRO A 89 -5.97 -3.27 13.25
N ALA A 90 -5.09 -2.42 13.78
CA ALA A 90 -3.72 -2.27 13.28
C ALA A 90 -2.75 -3.19 14.02
#